data_AF-A0A3C1B2Y9-F1
#
_entry.id   AF-A0A3C1B2Y9-F1
#
_cell.length_a   1.000
_cell.length_b   1.000
_cell.length_c   1.000
_cell.angle_alpha   90.00
_cell.angle_beta   90.00
_cell.angle_gamma   90.00
#
_symmetry.space_group_name_H-M   'P 1'
#
loop_
_entity.id
_entity.type
_entity.pdbx_description
1 polymer ?
#
loop_
_entity_poly.entity_id
_entity_poly.type
_entity_poly.pdbx_seq_one_letter_code
_entity_poly.pdbx_strand_id
1 'polypeptide(L)'
;MCFWLTLHGRQYPRHTSRSGGPALDWQRLINQFLPINPEDIASFAPPREMAQAIVTYNRALTNLKSQNGDIALIALRKLTVTYPDFALAVLLYGLSLAANNQLDKARKHISQSLDIGLPPAGQNIAAKSLAQIDFLFEQQASLAAGTGKAQADRPQQAAMPGAPAVLEKTGRRARVRMASDKEREDVLRRGEYAQNEETVVKQTRDPIEYLRIALPALAIVIAAGLLVFLGIRLINGIGENNRQNHENADRLAWLVTRLEEMAEADPAIADLLDDYQTAFTAAATTEPAETTSPATTVAPVETTTESTSAPTETIQMTSPTITASTTLDLAVQSLIDAQSAYSQALSLARDDLRGAGDLLLSARSLLAGIPGTTTAPDMTGDAAALSQSVEALIKEIGRDAAEENRQLGMQLFKAKDYNGALPYFLTGYNLYPRAYGGGVAFYCGLCYQLLGDKPTAKTYYEYVIRQFPDREIADSARSRLKEMGY
;
A
#
# COMPACT_ATOMS: atom_id res chain seq x y z
N MET A 1 41.74 10.71 -40.93
CA MET A 1 42.27 12.08 -40.79
C MET A 1 41.78 12.62 -39.45
N CYS A 2 42.71 13.05 -38.61
CA CYS A 2 42.53 13.51 -37.23
C CYS A 2 41.77 14.85 -37.14
N PHE A 3 41.14 15.11 -35.99
CA PHE A 3 41.28 16.27 -35.06
C PHE A 3 40.05 16.28 -34.12
N TRP A 4 40.17 16.07 -32.79
CA TRP A 4 40.46 17.07 -31.71
C TRP A 4 39.56 18.31 -31.81
N LEU A 5 38.91 18.88 -30.79
CA LEU A 5 38.81 18.69 -29.33
C LEU A 5 37.72 19.67 -28.84
N THR A 6 37.09 19.45 -27.66
CA THR A 6 37.19 20.30 -26.44
C THR A 6 35.94 20.20 -25.54
N LEU A 7 36.23 19.84 -24.29
CA LEU A 7 35.39 19.76 -23.09
C LEU A 7 35.05 21.14 -22.49
N HIS A 8 33.90 21.21 -21.81
CA HIS A 8 33.70 21.66 -20.40
C HIS A 8 32.24 21.34 -20.01
N GLY A 9 31.85 20.78 -18.86
CA GLY A 9 32.55 20.31 -17.68
C GLY A 9 31.63 20.39 -16.44
N ARG A 10 31.32 19.22 -15.84
CA ARG A 10 31.08 18.97 -14.38
C ARG A 10 29.76 19.51 -13.76
N GLN A 11 29.06 18.85 -12.84
CA GLN A 11 29.46 17.92 -11.76
C GLN A 11 28.34 16.92 -11.40
N TYR A 12 28.69 15.66 -11.11
CA TYR A 12 27.99 14.83 -10.14
C TYR A 12 29.04 14.18 -9.22
N PRO A 13 28.80 14.10 -7.89
CA PRO A 13 29.80 13.64 -6.96
C PRO A 13 29.98 12.12 -7.00
N ARG A 14 31.25 11.73 -6.83
CA ARG A 14 31.71 10.36 -6.66
C ARG A 14 31.44 9.88 -5.23
N HIS A 15 30.99 8.64 -5.11
CA HIS A 15 31.52 7.75 -4.07
C HIS A 15 32.11 6.51 -4.73
N THR A 16 33.41 6.31 -4.47
CA THR A 16 34.19 5.14 -4.85
C THR A 16 34.37 4.23 -3.64
N SER A 17 34.12 2.93 -3.80
CA SER A 17 34.86 1.85 -3.12
C SER A 17 34.67 0.57 -3.94
N ARG A 18 35.69 0.06 -4.64
CA ARG A 18 36.79 -0.82 -4.18
C ARG A 18 36.53 -2.26 -4.66
N SER A 19 37.20 -2.62 -5.76
CA SER A 19 37.50 -3.97 -6.28
C SER A 19 36.56 -5.14 -5.91
N GLY A 20 35.59 -5.39 -6.78
CA GLY A 20 34.87 -6.66 -6.97
C GLY A 20 34.43 -6.69 -8.44
N GLY A 21 34.18 -7.86 -9.03
CA GLY A 21 33.77 -7.96 -10.45
C GLY A 21 32.59 -7.05 -10.82
N PRO A 22 32.33 -6.79 -12.12
CA PRO A 22 31.27 -5.87 -12.53
C PRO A 22 29.95 -6.32 -11.90
N ALA A 23 29.40 -5.49 -11.02
CA ALA A 23 28.10 -5.75 -10.43
C ALA A 23 27.09 -5.93 -11.57
N LEU A 24 26.45 -7.10 -11.63
CA LEU A 24 25.44 -7.38 -12.64
C LEU A 24 24.31 -6.37 -12.49
N ASP A 25 24.04 -5.61 -13.54
CA ASP A 25 22.95 -4.65 -13.56
C ASP A 25 21.62 -5.39 -13.80
N TRP A 26 20.87 -5.60 -12.71
CA TRP A 26 19.57 -6.26 -12.73
C TRP A 26 18.56 -5.52 -13.62
N GLN A 27 18.58 -4.18 -13.61
CA GLN A 27 17.67 -3.38 -14.41
C GLN A 27 17.96 -3.57 -15.90
N ARG A 28 19.24 -3.66 -16.27
CA ARG A 28 19.65 -3.97 -17.65
C ARG A 28 19.18 -5.35 -18.11
N LEU A 29 19.10 -6.35 -17.23
CA LEU A 29 18.55 -7.66 -17.57
C LEU A 29 17.03 -7.61 -17.71
N ILE A 30 16.33 -6.92 -16.81
CA ILE A 30 14.88 -6.71 -16.88
C ILE A 30 14.49 -6.00 -18.19
N ASN A 31 15.28 -5.01 -18.61
CA ASN A 31 15.04 -4.27 -19.84
C ASN A 31 15.20 -5.11 -21.13
N GLN A 32 15.79 -6.30 -21.06
CA GLN A 32 15.88 -7.24 -22.20
C GLN A 32 14.58 -8.00 -22.44
N PHE A 33 13.64 -8.00 -21.49
CA PHE A 33 12.35 -8.63 -21.67
C PHE A 33 11.44 -7.78 -22.56
N LEU A 34 10.84 -8.44 -23.54
CA LEU A 34 9.88 -7.87 -24.48
C LEU A 34 8.46 -8.30 -24.09
N PRO A 35 7.44 -7.49 -24.44
CA PRO A 35 6.06 -7.93 -24.37
C PRO A 35 5.88 -9.21 -25.21
N ILE A 36 5.02 -10.11 -24.75
CA ILE A 36 4.81 -11.41 -25.39
C ILE A 36 3.40 -11.50 -25.94
N ASN A 37 3.23 -12.18 -27.07
CA ASN A 37 1.94 -12.48 -27.65
C ASN A 37 1.46 -13.89 -27.22
N PRO A 38 0.14 -14.13 -27.13
CA PRO A 38 -0.40 -15.44 -26.76
C PRO A 38 0.01 -16.61 -27.66
N GLU A 39 0.39 -16.33 -28.90
CA GLU A 39 0.82 -17.32 -29.90
C GLU A 39 2.28 -17.77 -29.75
N ASP A 40 3.11 -16.99 -29.03
CA ASP A 40 4.55 -17.22 -28.91
C ASP A 40 4.93 -18.08 -27.67
N ILE A 41 3.95 -18.44 -26.83
CA ILE A 41 4.17 -19.13 -25.55
C ILE A 41 3.48 -20.50 -25.54
N ALA A 42 4.17 -21.50 -25.01
CA ALA A 42 3.58 -22.81 -24.72
C ALA A 42 2.41 -22.68 -23.74
N SER A 43 1.31 -23.39 -23.98
CA SER A 43 0.13 -23.32 -23.13
C SER A 43 0.46 -23.69 -21.68
N PHE A 44 0.20 -22.75 -20.77
CA PHE A 44 0.36 -22.92 -19.32
C PHE A 44 -0.97 -22.78 -18.55
N ALA A 45 -2.05 -22.42 -19.27
CA ALA A 45 -3.39 -22.19 -18.74
C ALA A 45 -4.42 -22.29 -19.89
N PRO A 46 -5.73 -22.39 -19.59
CA PRO A 46 -6.78 -22.30 -20.59
C PRO A 46 -6.65 -21.02 -21.44
N PRO A 47 -6.98 -21.03 -22.76
CA PRO A 47 -6.64 -19.93 -23.68
C PRO A 47 -7.12 -18.53 -23.23
N ARG A 48 -8.31 -18.43 -22.63
CA ARG A 48 -8.86 -17.17 -22.12
C ARG A 48 -8.05 -16.63 -20.92
N GLU A 49 -7.71 -17.51 -19.99
CA GLU A 49 -6.93 -17.16 -18.79
C GLU A 49 -5.48 -16.85 -19.15
N MET A 50 -4.91 -17.60 -20.09
CA MET A 50 -3.58 -17.37 -20.64
C MET A 50 -3.47 -15.97 -21.25
N ALA A 51 -4.46 -15.53 -22.03
CA ALA A 51 -4.50 -14.19 -22.60
C ALA A 51 -4.53 -13.10 -21.51
N GLN A 52 -5.35 -13.28 -20.47
CA GLN A 52 -5.41 -12.35 -19.33
C GLN A 52 -4.09 -12.30 -18.53
N ALA A 53 -3.46 -13.46 -18.32
CA ALA A 53 -2.17 -13.57 -17.65
C ALA A 53 -1.07 -12.83 -18.42
N ILE A 54 -1.07 -12.96 -19.76
CA ILE A 54 -0.11 -12.27 -20.64
C ILE A 54 -0.33 -10.75 -20.64
N VAL A 55 -1.58 -10.29 -20.68
CA VAL A 55 -1.89 -8.84 -20.56
C VAL A 55 -1.36 -8.30 -19.23
N THR A 56 -1.58 -9.03 -18.13
CA THR A 56 -1.08 -8.63 -16.81
C THR A 56 0.45 -8.64 -16.75
N TYR A 57 1.09 -9.62 -17.38
CA TYR A 57 2.55 -9.72 -17.48
C TYR A 57 3.15 -8.57 -18.30
N ASN A 58 2.57 -8.25 -19.46
CA ASN A 58 3.02 -7.14 -20.31
C ASN A 58 2.84 -5.79 -19.59
N ARG A 59 1.74 -5.60 -18.85
CA ARG A 59 1.55 -4.42 -17.99
C ARG A 59 2.62 -4.33 -16.90
N ALA A 60 2.96 -5.46 -16.27
CA ALA A 60 4.02 -5.50 -15.27
C ALA A 60 5.40 -5.16 -15.86
N LEU A 61 5.70 -5.64 -17.08
CA LEU A 61 6.91 -5.26 -17.81
C LEU A 61 7.00 -3.75 -18.06
N THR A 62 5.90 -3.13 -18.50
CA THR A 62 5.86 -1.66 -18.70
C THR A 62 6.10 -0.92 -17.40
N ASN A 63 5.51 -1.37 -16.30
CA ASN A 63 5.69 -0.78 -14.97
C ASN A 63 7.13 -0.95 -14.43
N LEU A 64 7.79 -2.09 -14.68
CA LEU A 64 9.20 -2.30 -14.34
C LEU A 64 10.14 -1.36 -15.11
N LYS A 65 9.78 -1.01 -16.35
CA LYS A 65 10.53 -0.04 -17.17
C LYS A 65 10.27 1.41 -16.75
N SER A 66 9.14 1.67 -16.09
CA SER A 66 8.62 3.02 -15.80
C SER A 66 8.58 3.31 -14.31
N GLN A 67 9.72 3.28 -13.59
CA GLN A 67 9.92 3.58 -12.14
C GLN A 67 8.88 3.01 -11.12
N ASN A 68 7.92 2.21 -11.55
CA ASN A 68 6.77 1.71 -10.79
C ASN A 68 6.97 0.22 -10.44
N GLY A 69 8.16 -0.10 -9.95
CA GLY A 69 8.60 -1.48 -9.71
C GLY A 69 7.74 -2.24 -8.69
N ASP A 70 7.18 -1.55 -7.70
CA ASP A 70 6.40 -2.18 -6.63
C ASP A 70 5.05 -2.72 -7.12
N ILE A 71 4.36 -1.95 -7.99
CA ILE A 71 3.11 -2.38 -8.63
C ILE A 71 3.38 -3.60 -9.51
N ALA A 72 4.50 -3.57 -10.26
CA ALA A 72 4.90 -4.71 -11.07
C ALA A 72 5.23 -5.95 -10.24
N LEU A 73 5.91 -5.78 -9.09
CA LEU A 73 6.26 -6.88 -8.19
C LEU A 73 5.02 -7.54 -7.59
N ILE A 74 3.99 -6.76 -7.22
CA ILE A 74 2.71 -7.30 -6.73
C ILE A 74 1.98 -8.06 -7.85
N ALA A 75 1.90 -7.48 -9.05
CA ALA A 75 1.27 -8.13 -10.20
C ALA A 75 1.98 -9.44 -10.58
N LEU A 76 3.32 -9.43 -10.62
CA LEU A 76 4.13 -10.61 -10.89
C LEU A 76 4.01 -11.66 -9.79
N ARG A 77 3.98 -11.27 -8.50
CA ARG A 77 3.71 -12.21 -7.40
C ARG A 77 2.35 -12.89 -7.57
N LYS A 78 1.31 -12.11 -7.88
CA LYS A 78 -0.03 -12.68 -8.13
C LYS A 78 0.02 -13.66 -9.30
N LEU A 79 0.71 -13.31 -10.39
CA LEU A 79 0.87 -14.19 -11.55
C LEU A 79 1.60 -15.49 -11.21
N THR A 80 2.70 -15.46 -10.44
CA THR A 80 3.44 -16.68 -10.11
C THR A 80 2.69 -17.61 -9.14
N VAL A 81 1.78 -17.07 -8.32
CA VAL A 81 0.89 -17.86 -7.47
C VAL A 81 -0.29 -18.43 -8.26
N THR A 82 -0.87 -17.63 -9.17
CA THR A 82 -2.06 -18.01 -9.94
C THR A 82 -1.72 -18.95 -11.09
N TYR A 83 -0.56 -18.74 -11.73
CA TYR A 83 -0.07 -19.53 -12.87
C TYR A 83 1.38 -19.99 -12.62
N PRO A 84 1.59 -21.02 -11.79
CA PRO A 84 2.92 -21.51 -11.43
C PRO A 84 3.76 -21.97 -12.63
N ASP A 85 3.12 -22.45 -13.69
CA ASP A 85 3.77 -22.95 -14.91
C ASP A 85 4.16 -21.82 -15.89
N PHE A 86 3.85 -20.57 -15.57
CA PHE A 86 4.26 -19.43 -16.40
C PHE A 86 5.72 -19.04 -16.15
N ALA A 87 6.66 -19.83 -16.70
CA ALA A 87 8.10 -19.74 -16.43
C ALA A 87 8.70 -18.33 -16.61
N LEU A 88 8.30 -17.59 -17.66
CA LEU A 88 8.81 -16.23 -17.91
C LEU A 88 8.37 -15.23 -16.84
N ALA A 89 7.13 -15.35 -16.33
CA ALA A 89 6.66 -14.52 -15.21
C ALA A 89 7.42 -14.85 -13.92
N VAL A 90 7.71 -16.13 -13.67
CA VAL A 90 8.52 -16.58 -12.52
C VAL A 90 9.95 -16.04 -12.60
N LEU A 91 10.58 -16.11 -13.79
CA LEU A 91 11.92 -15.57 -14.01
C LEU A 91 11.94 -14.05 -13.78
N LEU A 92 11.02 -13.31 -14.40
CA LEU A 92 10.94 -11.85 -14.26
C LEU A 92 10.66 -11.43 -12.81
N TYR A 93 9.84 -12.21 -12.09
CA TYR A 93 9.62 -12.01 -10.66
C TYR A 93 10.91 -12.20 -9.85
N GLY A 94 11.66 -13.28 -10.12
CA GLY A 94 12.95 -13.55 -9.51
C GLY A 94 13.98 -12.43 -9.75
N LEU A 95 14.06 -11.90 -10.97
CA LEU A 95 14.95 -10.77 -11.31
C LEU A 95 14.53 -9.48 -10.60
N SER A 96 13.23 -9.22 -10.48
CA SER A 96 12.71 -8.06 -9.76
C SER A 96 13.02 -8.15 -8.26
N LEU A 97 12.96 -9.36 -7.68
CA LEU A 97 13.41 -9.60 -6.30
C LEU A 97 14.92 -9.37 -6.13
N ALA A 98 15.73 -9.77 -7.11
CA ALA A 98 17.17 -9.54 -7.09
C ALA A 98 17.50 -8.03 -7.14
N ALA A 99 16.80 -7.28 -8.01
CA ALA A 99 16.91 -5.82 -8.08
C ALA A 99 16.56 -5.16 -6.73
N ASN A 100 15.61 -5.73 -5.99
CA ASN A 100 15.21 -5.27 -4.65
C ASN A 100 16.06 -5.86 -3.51
N ASN A 101 17.25 -6.39 -3.81
CA ASN A 101 18.20 -6.95 -2.84
C ASN A 101 17.67 -8.15 -2.02
N GLN A 102 16.65 -8.85 -2.50
CA GLN A 102 16.10 -10.06 -1.86
C GLN A 102 16.71 -11.32 -2.48
N LEU A 103 18.03 -11.47 -2.36
CA LEU A 103 18.82 -12.47 -3.09
C LEU A 103 18.41 -13.93 -2.81
N ASP A 104 18.07 -14.28 -1.56
CA ASP A 104 17.64 -15.65 -1.21
C ASP A 104 16.36 -16.06 -1.94
N LYS A 105 15.39 -15.15 -1.97
CA LYS A 105 14.10 -15.38 -2.63
C LYS A 105 14.27 -15.36 -4.15
N ALA A 106 15.06 -14.40 -4.64
CA ALA A 106 15.39 -14.31 -6.05
C ALA A 106 16.00 -15.61 -6.58
N ARG A 107 17.00 -16.16 -5.88
CA ARG A 107 17.64 -17.42 -6.22
C ARG A 107 16.63 -18.56 -6.39
N LYS A 108 15.73 -18.73 -5.42
CA LYS A 108 14.70 -19.77 -5.42
C LYS A 108 13.74 -19.64 -6.61
N HIS A 109 13.27 -18.43 -6.91
CA HIS A 109 12.36 -18.23 -8.03
C HIS A 109 13.05 -18.35 -9.39
N ILE A 110 14.30 -17.89 -9.51
CA ILE A 110 15.07 -18.06 -10.75
C ILE A 110 15.38 -19.54 -11.01
N SER A 111 15.75 -20.32 -9.98
CA SER A 111 15.92 -21.77 -10.14
C SER A 111 14.61 -22.46 -10.54
N GLN A 112 13.50 -22.12 -9.88
CA GLN A 112 12.18 -22.65 -10.22
C GLN A 112 11.82 -22.36 -11.69
N SER A 113 12.13 -21.17 -12.21
CA SER A 113 11.85 -20.84 -13.61
C SER A 113 12.59 -21.73 -14.61
N LEU A 114 13.81 -22.17 -14.27
CA LEU A 114 14.56 -23.13 -15.08
C LEU A 114 13.93 -24.51 -15.06
N ASP A 115 13.43 -24.94 -13.88
CA ASP A 115 12.78 -26.24 -13.70
C ASP A 115 11.47 -26.35 -14.49
N ILE A 116 10.70 -25.25 -14.59
CA ILE A 116 9.45 -25.20 -15.38
C ILE A 116 9.74 -25.26 -16.88
N GLY A 117 10.85 -24.65 -17.33
CA GLY A 117 11.27 -24.61 -18.72
C GLY A 117 11.14 -23.21 -19.33
N LEU A 118 12.28 -22.61 -19.67
CA LEU A 118 12.37 -21.29 -20.28
C LEU A 118 12.75 -21.37 -21.76
N PRO A 119 12.37 -20.38 -22.58
CA PRO A 119 12.96 -20.23 -23.91
C PRO A 119 14.47 -19.96 -23.80
N PRO A 120 15.27 -20.23 -24.85
CA PRO A 120 16.73 -20.10 -24.80
C PRO A 120 17.24 -18.74 -24.32
N ALA A 121 16.55 -17.64 -24.69
CA ALA A 121 16.86 -16.30 -24.20
C ALA A 121 16.69 -16.19 -22.67
N GLY A 122 15.59 -16.73 -22.14
CA GLY A 122 15.30 -16.74 -20.70
C GLY A 122 16.27 -17.62 -19.90
N GLN A 123 16.66 -18.78 -20.44
CA GLN A 123 17.63 -19.67 -19.79
C GLN A 123 18.99 -18.99 -19.56
N ASN A 124 19.49 -18.27 -20.56
CA ASN A 124 20.75 -17.54 -20.47
C ASN A 124 20.70 -16.43 -19.41
N ILE A 125 19.57 -15.70 -19.32
CA ILE A 125 19.37 -14.66 -18.31
C ILE A 125 19.33 -15.30 -16.91
N ALA A 126 18.57 -16.37 -16.74
CA ALA A 126 18.45 -17.09 -15.48
C ALA A 126 19.80 -17.62 -14.97
N ALA A 127 20.56 -18.30 -15.84
CA ALA A 127 21.87 -18.86 -15.49
C ALA A 127 22.88 -17.78 -15.05
N LYS A 128 22.98 -16.68 -15.81
CA LYS A 128 23.85 -15.54 -15.45
C LYS A 128 23.45 -14.93 -14.10
N SER A 129 22.14 -14.83 -13.85
CA SER A 129 21.61 -14.25 -12.62
C SER A 129 21.90 -15.11 -11.40
N LEU A 130 21.74 -16.44 -11.51
CA LEU A 130 22.10 -17.37 -10.44
C LEU A 130 23.59 -17.36 -10.13
N ALA A 131 24.45 -17.39 -11.15
CA ALA A 131 25.89 -17.33 -10.95
C ALA A 131 26.33 -16.06 -10.20
N GLN A 132 25.70 -14.91 -10.51
CA GLN A 132 25.97 -13.68 -9.78
C GLN A 132 25.47 -13.73 -8.33
N ILE A 133 24.27 -14.26 -8.08
CA ILE A 133 23.73 -14.37 -6.72
C ILE A 133 24.62 -15.28 -5.87
N ASP A 134 25.05 -16.41 -6.42
CA ASP A 134 25.94 -17.36 -5.72
C ASP A 134 27.29 -16.71 -5.39
N PHE A 135 27.88 -15.96 -6.32
CA PHE A 135 29.09 -15.18 -6.06
C PHE A 135 28.91 -14.16 -4.92
N LEU A 136 27.75 -13.49 -4.85
CA LEU A 136 27.47 -12.53 -3.77
C LEU A 136 27.36 -13.22 -2.40
N PHE A 137 26.77 -14.41 -2.34
CA PHE A 137 26.71 -15.18 -1.10
C PHE A 137 28.09 -15.65 -0.63
N GLU A 138 28.94 -16.12 -1.55
CA GLU A 138 30.31 -16.52 -1.24
C GLU A 138 31.15 -15.34 -0.71
N GLN A 139 30.99 -14.17 -1.31
CA GLN A 139 31.66 -12.95 -0.84
C GLN A 139 31.22 -12.59 0.59
N GLN A 140 29.91 -12.63 0.88
CA GLN A 140 29.40 -12.37 2.24
C GLN A 140 29.91 -13.39 3.27
N ALA A 141 29.96 -14.68 2.90
CA ALA A 141 30.47 -15.73 3.76
C ALA A 141 31.98 -15.57 4.06
N SER A 142 32.78 -15.19 3.06
CA SER A 142 34.22 -14.94 3.26
C SER A 142 34.52 -13.73 4.16
N LEU A 143 33.71 -12.67 4.06
CA LEU A 143 33.77 -11.50 4.94
C LEU A 143 33.40 -11.86 6.38
N ALA A 144 32.37 -12.68 6.58
CA ALA A 144 31.98 -13.18 7.89
C ALA A 144 33.08 -14.05 8.53
N ALA A 145 33.75 -14.91 7.74
CA ALA A 145 34.84 -15.75 8.22
C ALA A 145 36.12 -14.96 8.59
N GLY A 146 36.38 -13.82 7.95
CA GLY A 146 37.55 -12.96 8.20
C GLY A 146 37.51 -12.20 9.53
N THR A 147 36.32 -11.95 10.09
CA THR A 147 36.15 -11.20 11.36
C THR A 147 36.42 -12.03 12.62
N GLY A 148 36.41 -13.35 12.52
CA GLY A 148 36.62 -14.26 13.67
C GLY A 148 38.08 -14.48 14.10
N LYS A 149 39.08 -14.00 13.34
CA LYS A 149 40.51 -14.20 13.65
C LYS A 149 41.22 -13.01 14.31
N ALA A 150 40.57 -11.85 14.44
CA ALA A 150 41.22 -10.63 14.92
C ALA A 150 41.17 -10.41 16.45
N GLN A 151 40.55 -11.32 17.22
CA GLN A 151 40.33 -11.13 18.66
C GLN A 151 41.09 -12.12 19.56
N ALA A 152 42.12 -12.79 19.02
CA ALA A 152 42.97 -13.73 19.77
C ALA A 152 44.41 -13.26 20.06
N ASP A 153 44.85 -12.10 19.54
CA ASP A 153 46.19 -11.58 19.82
C ASP A 153 46.13 -10.26 20.61
N ARG A 154 46.12 -10.38 21.94
CA ARG A 154 46.56 -9.33 22.86
C ARG A 154 47.82 -9.83 23.58
N PRO A 155 48.97 -9.13 23.50
CA PRO A 155 50.21 -9.58 24.12
C PRO A 155 50.20 -9.30 25.63
N GLN A 156 50.44 -10.33 26.45
CA GLN A 156 50.81 -10.18 27.86
C GLN A 156 52.33 -9.93 27.96
N GLN A 157 52.72 -8.82 28.57
CA GLN A 157 54.11 -8.50 28.87
C GLN A 157 54.58 -9.19 30.16
N ALA A 158 55.65 -9.97 29.99
CA ALA A 158 56.85 -10.10 30.82
C ALA A 158 56.74 -10.43 32.32
N ALA A 159 57.21 -11.64 32.65
CA ALA A 159 58.13 -11.88 33.77
C ALA A 159 59.19 -12.91 33.34
N MET A 160 60.45 -12.62 33.65
CA MET A 160 61.69 -13.27 33.20
C MET A 160 62.11 -14.49 34.06
N PRO A 161 63.17 -15.25 33.67
CA PRO A 161 63.27 -16.70 33.86
C PRO A 161 64.27 -17.16 34.95
N GLY A 162 64.14 -18.42 35.36
CA GLY A 162 65.15 -19.18 36.11
C GLY A 162 64.90 -20.69 36.01
N ALA A 163 65.76 -21.40 35.28
CA ALA A 163 65.76 -22.86 35.08
C ALA A 163 66.71 -23.54 36.11
N PRO A 164 67.05 -24.85 36.02
CA PRO A 164 66.46 -25.99 35.27
C PRO A 164 66.25 -27.24 36.17
N ALA A 165 65.63 -28.31 35.66
CA ALA A 165 66.10 -29.70 35.85
C ALA A 165 65.07 -30.79 35.46
N VAL A 166 65.50 -31.64 34.54
CA VAL A 166 65.46 -33.12 34.61
C VAL A 166 64.18 -33.85 34.16
N LEU A 167 64.40 -34.59 33.07
CA LEU A 167 63.65 -35.75 32.60
C LEU A 167 63.34 -36.73 33.74
N GLU A 168 62.13 -37.26 33.80
CA GLU A 168 61.99 -38.72 33.88
C GLU A 168 60.63 -39.21 33.39
N LYS A 169 60.73 -40.29 32.61
CA LYS A 169 59.66 -41.02 31.96
C LYS A 169 59.34 -42.21 32.88
N THR A 170 58.12 -42.74 32.73
CA THR A 170 57.61 -44.06 33.19
C THR A 170 56.77 -44.08 34.46
N GLY A 171 55.71 -44.90 34.43
CA GLY A 171 55.05 -45.39 35.63
C GLY A 171 53.52 -45.27 35.66
N ARG A 172 52.83 -46.22 35.02
CA ARG A 172 51.40 -46.49 35.17
C ARG A 172 50.97 -46.51 36.64
N ARG A 173 49.83 -45.87 36.96
CA ARG A 173 48.74 -46.39 37.81
C ARG A 173 47.57 -45.42 37.76
N ALA A 174 46.50 -45.85 37.11
CA ALA A 174 45.23 -45.13 37.08
C ALA A 174 44.70 -45.00 38.52
N ARG A 175 44.69 -43.77 39.05
CA ARG A 175 43.91 -43.46 40.24
C ARG A 175 42.45 -43.39 39.82
N VAL A 176 41.70 -44.40 40.26
CA VAL A 176 40.25 -44.39 40.33
C VAL A 176 39.82 -43.08 40.99
N ARG A 177 39.20 -42.18 40.21
CA ARG A 177 38.41 -41.09 40.77
C ARG A 177 37.21 -41.76 41.43
N MET A 178 37.09 -41.60 42.74
CA MET A 178 35.86 -41.91 43.45
C MET A 178 34.73 -41.18 42.73
N ALA A 179 33.66 -41.91 42.42
CA ALA A 179 32.44 -41.37 41.86
C ALA A 179 31.99 -40.19 42.74
N SER A 180 31.67 -39.06 42.10
CA SER A 180 31.13 -37.88 42.80
C SER A 180 29.85 -38.27 43.55
N ASP A 181 29.50 -37.62 44.66
CA ASP A 181 28.28 -37.92 45.42
C ASP A 181 27.01 -37.95 44.54
N LYS A 182 27.04 -37.19 43.45
CA LYS A 182 26.00 -37.15 42.41
C LYS A 182 25.90 -38.42 41.55
N GLU A 183 27.02 -39.10 41.30
CA GLU A 183 27.07 -40.38 40.58
C GLU A 183 26.68 -41.56 41.50
N ARG A 184 26.93 -41.45 42.81
CA ARG A 184 26.39 -42.40 43.80
C ARG A 184 24.87 -42.31 43.93
N GLU A 185 24.32 -41.09 43.84
CA GLU A 185 22.87 -40.84 43.92
C GLU A 185 22.12 -41.33 42.67
N ASP A 186 22.71 -41.20 41.47
CA ASP A 186 22.12 -41.71 40.22
C ASP A 186 22.16 -43.24 40.12
N VAL A 187 23.12 -43.90 40.75
CA VAL A 187 23.18 -45.38 40.82
C VAL A 187 22.18 -45.93 41.84
N LEU A 188 21.92 -45.21 42.94
CA LEU A 188 20.83 -45.53 43.87
C LEU A 188 19.44 -45.32 43.24
N ARG A 189 19.32 -44.45 42.23
CA ARG A 189 18.05 -44.17 41.54
C ARG A 189 17.72 -45.16 40.41
N ARG A 190 18.66 -46.06 40.03
CA ARG A 190 18.42 -47.13 39.03
C ARG A 190 18.15 -48.51 39.63
N GLY A 191 18.28 -48.66 40.95
CA GLY A 191 17.95 -49.89 41.65
C GLY A 191 16.60 -49.76 42.34
N GLU A 192 15.61 -50.45 41.77
CA GLU A 192 14.35 -50.86 42.41
C GLU A 192 13.09 -49.99 42.19
N TYR A 193 12.12 -50.68 41.57
CA TYR A 193 10.69 -50.42 41.39
C TYR A 193 10.25 -49.46 40.27
N ALA A 194 10.22 -50.05 39.08
CA ALA A 194 9.16 -49.83 38.10
C ALA A 194 7.80 -50.18 38.72
N GLN A 195 6.85 -49.24 38.71
CA GLN A 195 5.53 -49.38 38.06
C GLN A 195 4.66 -48.15 38.35
N ASN A 196 4.42 -47.38 37.28
CA ASN A 196 3.24 -46.58 36.92
C ASN A 196 2.48 -45.82 38.02
N GLU A 197 2.72 -44.51 38.09
CA GLU A 197 1.66 -43.51 38.28
C GLU A 197 2.09 -42.21 37.57
N GLU A 198 1.29 -41.78 36.59
CA GLU A 198 1.52 -40.55 35.82
C GLU A 198 1.31 -39.32 36.70
N THR A 199 2.39 -38.71 37.18
CA THR A 199 2.35 -37.33 37.67
C THR A 199 2.91 -36.40 36.60
N VAL A 200 2.02 -35.64 35.96
CA VAL A 200 2.34 -34.58 35.02
C VAL A 200 3.17 -33.49 35.72
N VAL A 201 4.49 -33.53 35.53
CA VAL A 201 5.40 -32.48 35.97
C VAL A 201 5.42 -31.39 34.90
N LYS A 202 4.79 -30.25 35.22
CA LYS A 202 4.81 -29.02 34.41
C LYS A 202 6.23 -28.45 34.43
N GLN A 203 7.02 -28.72 33.39
CA GLN A 203 8.32 -28.05 33.19
C GLN A 203 8.08 -26.57 32.88
N THR A 204 8.41 -25.69 33.84
CA THR A 204 8.50 -24.25 33.59
C THR A 204 9.77 -23.99 32.78
N ARG A 205 9.61 -23.61 31.50
CA ARG A 205 10.71 -23.17 30.63
C ARG A 205 11.32 -21.86 31.15
N ASP A 206 12.65 -21.76 31.11
CA ASP A 206 13.38 -20.59 31.59
C ASP A 206 13.12 -19.34 30.72
N PRO A 207 12.97 -18.15 31.33
CA PRO A 207 12.57 -16.91 30.65
C PRO A 207 13.59 -16.40 29.60
N ILE A 208 14.83 -16.88 29.65
CA ILE A 208 15.93 -16.47 28.76
C ILE A 208 15.81 -17.11 27.36
N GLU A 209 15.21 -18.30 27.25
CA GLU A 209 15.01 -18.97 25.96
C GLU A 209 13.92 -18.30 25.12
N TYR A 210 12.86 -17.77 25.76
CA TYR A 210 11.83 -16.99 25.08
C TYR A 210 12.41 -15.71 24.46
N LEU A 211 13.35 -15.05 25.15
CA LEU A 211 13.94 -13.80 24.68
C LEU A 211 14.80 -14.00 23.42
N ARG A 212 15.52 -15.13 23.31
CA ARG A 212 16.38 -15.45 22.15
C ARG A 212 15.61 -15.64 20.85
N ILE A 213 14.39 -16.18 20.93
CA ILE A 213 13.56 -16.43 19.75
C ILE A 213 12.62 -15.24 19.47
N ALA A 214 12.15 -14.56 20.51
CA ALA A 214 11.24 -13.43 20.38
C ALA A 214 11.89 -12.19 19.75
N LEU A 215 13.18 -11.92 20.03
CA LEU A 215 13.87 -10.73 19.51
C LEU A 215 14.00 -10.70 17.98
N PRO A 216 14.50 -11.75 17.29
CA PRO A 216 14.56 -11.76 15.83
C PRO A 216 13.17 -11.82 15.18
N ALA A 217 12.21 -12.50 15.81
CA ALA A 217 10.83 -12.51 15.33
C ALA A 217 10.20 -11.11 15.37
N LEU A 218 10.45 -10.35 16.44
CA LEU A 218 10.00 -8.96 16.56
C LEU A 218 10.64 -8.06 15.51
N ALA A 219 11.93 -8.23 15.22
CA ALA A 219 12.64 -7.47 14.19
C ALA A 219 12.07 -7.72 12.77
N ILE A 220 11.71 -8.97 12.46
CA ILE A 220 11.06 -9.33 11.19
C ILE A 220 9.67 -8.70 11.07
N VAL A 221 8.90 -8.67 12.16
CA VAL A 221 7.57 -8.05 12.20
C VAL A 221 7.67 -6.54 12.01
N ILE A 222 8.64 -5.88 12.65
CA ILE A 222 8.88 -4.44 12.49
C ILE A 222 9.30 -4.11 11.04
N ALA A 223 10.20 -4.91 10.44
CA ALA A 223 10.63 -4.70 9.06
C ALA A 223 9.48 -4.91 8.05
N ALA A 224 8.61 -5.89 8.29
CA ALA A 224 7.41 -6.09 7.49
C ALA A 224 6.42 -4.93 7.63
N GLY A 225 6.23 -4.41 8.85
CA GLY A 225 5.39 -3.25 9.11
C GLY A 225 5.88 -1.98 8.40
N LEU A 226 7.19 -1.73 8.40
CA LEU A 226 7.80 -0.59 7.70
C LEU A 226 7.60 -0.68 6.18
N LEU A 227 7.70 -1.87 5.59
CA LEU A 227 7.45 -2.07 4.16
C LEU A 227 5.99 -1.84 3.78
N VAL A 228 5.04 -2.25 4.63
CA VAL A 228 3.61 -1.99 4.42
C VAL A 228 3.31 -0.50 4.55
N PHE A 229 3.88 0.18 5.55
CA PHE A 229 3.72 1.62 5.76
C PHE A 229 4.24 2.44 4.58
N LEU A 230 5.41 2.09 4.02
CA LEU A 230 5.94 2.75 2.83
C LEU A 230 5.05 2.52 1.61
N GLY A 231 4.50 1.31 1.44
CA GLY A 231 3.56 0.99 0.36
C GLY A 231 2.27 1.80 0.41
N ILE A 232 1.67 1.95 1.60
CA ILE A 232 0.44 2.73 1.78
C ILE A 232 0.67 4.21 1.46
N ARG A 233 1.79 4.78 1.91
CA ARG A 233 2.12 6.19 1.66
C ARG A 233 2.33 6.48 0.17
N LEU A 234 2.90 5.55 -0.58
CA LEU A 234 3.12 5.70 -2.01
C LEU A 234 1.80 5.64 -2.81
N ILE A 235 0.87 4.76 -2.41
CA ILE A 235 -0.43 4.59 -3.08
C ILE A 235 -1.33 5.81 -2.88
N ASN A 236 -1.37 6.38 -1.67
CA ASN A 236 -2.20 7.54 -1.38
C ASN A 236 -1.74 8.80 -2.14
N GLY A 237 -0.42 8.98 -2.34
CA GLY A 237 0.11 10.13 -3.10
C GLY A 237 -0.18 10.08 -4.60
N ILE A 238 -0.39 8.88 -5.17
CA ILE A 238 -0.71 8.70 -6.60
C ILE A 238 -2.20 8.97 -6.87
N GLY A 239 -3.07 8.64 -5.91
CA GLY A 239 -4.51 8.87 -6.00
C GLY A 239 -4.89 10.35 -6.03
N GLU A 240 -4.28 11.17 -5.17
CA GLU A 240 -4.51 12.63 -5.14
C GLU A 240 -4.04 13.31 -6.42
N ASN A 241 -2.88 12.92 -6.95
CA ASN A 241 -2.31 13.53 -8.15
C ASN A 241 -3.12 13.18 -9.42
N ASN A 242 -3.61 11.95 -9.53
CA ASN A 242 -4.47 11.54 -10.65
C ASN A 242 -5.85 12.21 -10.57
N ARG A 243 -6.41 12.39 -9.38
CA ARG A 243 -7.70 13.08 -9.21
C ARG A 243 -7.60 14.55 -9.63
N GLN A 244 -6.53 15.23 -9.25
CA GLN A 244 -6.25 16.60 -9.70
C GLN A 244 -6.04 16.68 -11.21
N ASN A 245 -5.35 15.71 -11.82
CA ASN A 245 -5.15 15.68 -13.27
C ASN A 245 -6.44 15.48 -14.05
N HIS A 246 -7.37 14.63 -13.57
CA HIS A 246 -8.69 14.48 -14.18
C HIS A 246 -9.53 15.74 -14.05
N GLU A 247 -9.56 16.36 -12.87
CA GLU A 247 -10.28 17.63 -12.65
C GLU A 247 -9.73 18.77 -13.53
N ASN A 248 -8.41 18.82 -13.74
CA ASN A 248 -7.79 19.80 -14.64
C ASN A 248 -8.11 19.53 -16.11
N ALA A 249 -8.18 18.27 -16.52
CA ALA A 249 -8.56 17.88 -17.88
C ALA A 249 -10.02 18.26 -18.19
N ASP A 250 -10.92 18.02 -17.24
CA ASP A 250 -12.35 18.36 -17.38
C ASP A 250 -12.56 19.88 -17.43
N ARG A 251 -11.84 20.64 -16.60
CA ARG A 251 -11.85 22.12 -16.65
C ARG A 251 -11.32 22.68 -17.97
N LEU A 252 -10.24 22.09 -18.48
CA LEU A 252 -9.67 22.50 -19.77
C LEU A 252 -10.64 22.19 -20.91
N ALA A 253 -11.24 21.00 -20.92
CA ALA A 253 -12.24 20.61 -21.92
C ALA A 253 -13.43 21.59 -21.92
N TRP A 254 -13.95 21.92 -20.73
CA TRP A 254 -15.04 22.90 -20.61
C TRP A 254 -14.64 24.29 -21.12
N LEU A 255 -13.44 24.78 -20.79
CA LEU A 255 -12.94 26.07 -21.26
C LEU A 255 -12.78 26.12 -22.79
N VAL A 256 -12.25 25.06 -23.39
CA VAL A 256 -12.07 24.97 -24.84
C VAL A 256 -13.42 24.97 -25.54
N THR A 257 -14.38 24.14 -25.10
CA THR A 257 -15.74 24.14 -25.65
C THR A 257 -16.41 25.51 -25.52
N ARG A 258 -16.21 26.20 -24.38
CA ARG A 258 -16.79 27.53 -24.18
C ARG A 258 -16.16 28.59 -25.10
N LEU A 259 -14.86 28.49 -25.37
CA LEU A 259 -14.18 29.37 -26.32
C LEU A 259 -14.62 29.09 -27.76
N GLU A 260 -14.87 27.83 -28.12
CA GLU A 260 -15.39 27.45 -29.44
C GLU A 260 -16.78 28.05 -29.69
N GLU A 261 -17.68 28.02 -28.71
CA GLU A 261 -18.98 28.70 -28.78
C GLU A 261 -18.84 30.22 -28.96
N MET A 262 -17.83 30.83 -28.32
CA MET A 262 -17.59 32.28 -28.39
C MET A 262 -16.86 32.70 -29.68
N ALA A 263 -16.11 31.81 -30.30
CA ALA A 263 -15.39 32.05 -31.55
C ALA A 263 -16.34 32.30 -32.74
N GLU A 264 -17.60 31.87 -32.65
CA GLU A 264 -18.63 32.21 -33.64
C GLU A 264 -18.96 33.72 -33.66
N ALA A 265 -18.72 34.43 -32.55
CA ALA A 265 -19.05 35.85 -32.38
C ALA A 265 -17.84 36.79 -32.35
N ASP A 266 -16.63 36.29 -32.04
CA ASP A 266 -15.41 37.09 -31.96
C ASP A 266 -14.24 36.46 -32.77
N PRO A 267 -13.80 37.09 -33.87
CA PRO A 267 -12.73 36.55 -34.72
C PRO A 267 -11.37 36.46 -34.01
N ALA A 268 -11.11 37.28 -32.97
CA ALA A 268 -9.85 37.19 -32.24
C ALA A 268 -9.76 35.90 -31.38
N ILE A 269 -10.91 35.36 -30.94
CA ILE A 269 -10.98 34.10 -30.19
C ILE A 269 -10.83 32.91 -31.15
N ALA A 270 -11.35 33.02 -32.38
CA ALA A 270 -11.18 32.01 -33.42
C ALA A 270 -9.69 31.83 -33.80
N ASP A 271 -8.97 32.93 -34.02
CA ASP A 271 -7.52 32.90 -34.31
C ASP A 271 -6.73 32.27 -33.15
N LEU A 272 -7.09 32.57 -31.90
CA LEU A 272 -6.46 31.99 -30.72
C LEU A 272 -6.69 30.47 -30.59
N LEU A 273 -7.88 29.99 -30.96
CA LEU A 273 -8.20 28.56 -30.98
C LEU A 273 -7.44 27.82 -32.10
N ASP A 274 -7.26 28.45 -33.26
CA ASP A 274 -6.48 27.88 -34.37
C ASP A 274 -4.99 27.75 -33.99
N ASP A 275 -4.43 28.78 -33.35
CA ASP A 275 -3.07 28.73 -32.78
C ASP A 275 -2.93 27.61 -31.74
N TYR A 276 -3.92 27.47 -30.85
CA TYR A 276 -3.95 26.41 -29.83
C TYR A 276 -4.03 25.02 -30.47
N GLN A 277 -4.94 24.80 -31.41
CA GLN A 277 -5.09 23.50 -32.09
C GLN A 277 -3.84 23.17 -32.92
N THR A 278 -3.23 24.16 -33.57
CA THR A 278 -1.98 23.98 -34.32
C THR A 278 -0.82 23.57 -33.39
N ALA A 279 -0.75 24.17 -32.20
CA ALA A 279 0.30 23.86 -31.23
C ALA A 279 0.15 22.47 -30.58
N PHE A 280 -1.08 21.94 -30.43
CA PHE A 280 -1.34 20.78 -29.58
C PHE A 280 -2.03 19.57 -30.25
N THR A 281 -2.53 19.66 -31.49
CA THR A 281 -3.29 18.56 -32.14
C THR A 281 -2.49 17.73 -33.17
N ALA A 282 -1.19 17.96 -33.35
CA ALA A 282 -0.37 17.33 -34.39
C ALA A 282 0.06 15.86 -34.15
N ALA A 283 -0.55 15.11 -33.22
CA ALA A 283 -0.09 13.75 -32.87
C ALA A 283 -1.12 12.63 -33.09
N ALA A 284 -2.33 12.91 -33.57
CA ALA A 284 -3.40 11.91 -33.61
C ALA A 284 -4.18 11.89 -34.94
N THR A 285 -3.55 11.48 -36.06
CA THR A 285 -4.31 10.93 -37.20
C THR A 285 -3.46 9.98 -38.04
N THR A 286 -3.77 8.69 -37.99
CA THR A 286 -3.66 7.79 -39.15
C THR A 286 -5.06 7.18 -39.35
N GLU A 287 -5.71 7.65 -40.41
CA GLU A 287 -7.03 7.32 -40.98
C GLU A 287 -7.07 5.88 -41.59
N PRO A 288 -8.15 5.34 -42.24
CA PRO A 288 -9.15 6.05 -43.08
C PRO A 288 -10.64 5.59 -43.10
N ALA A 289 -11.49 6.61 -43.28
CA ALA A 289 -12.47 6.84 -44.37
C ALA A 289 -13.84 6.14 -44.56
N GLU A 290 -14.73 7.01 -45.11
CA GLU A 290 -15.96 6.83 -45.94
C GLU A 290 -17.32 6.79 -45.20
N THR A 291 -18.41 7.48 -45.59
CA THR A 291 -18.84 8.06 -46.89
C THR A 291 -19.98 9.13 -46.72
N THR A 292 -19.84 10.29 -47.39
CA THR A 292 -20.83 11.13 -48.16
C THR A 292 -22.22 11.62 -47.66
N SER A 293 -22.36 12.97 -47.50
CA SER A 293 -23.25 13.99 -48.18
C SER A 293 -24.79 13.81 -48.41
N PRO A 294 -25.58 14.89 -48.73
CA PRO A 294 -25.52 16.33 -48.38
C PRO A 294 -26.89 17.07 -48.15
N ALA A 295 -26.79 18.32 -47.64
CA ALA A 295 -27.57 19.56 -47.91
C ALA A 295 -29.10 19.68 -47.65
N THR A 296 -29.52 20.76 -46.96
CA THR A 296 -30.50 21.78 -47.46
C THR A 296 -30.53 23.05 -46.59
N THR A 297 -30.15 24.16 -47.24
CA THR A 297 -30.39 25.60 -47.00
C THR A 297 -31.84 25.96 -46.61
N VAL A 298 -32.09 26.93 -45.71
CA VAL A 298 -32.60 28.32 -45.95
C VAL A 298 -32.63 29.13 -44.63
N ALA A 299 -32.21 30.41 -44.68
CA ALA A 299 -32.39 31.47 -43.67
C ALA A 299 -33.60 32.38 -44.04
N PRO A 300 -33.78 33.63 -43.54
CA PRO A 300 -33.72 34.20 -42.18
C PRO A 300 -35.02 34.98 -41.82
N VAL A 301 -35.20 35.41 -40.56
CA VAL A 301 -36.06 36.59 -40.21
C VAL A 301 -35.37 37.41 -39.11
N GLU A 302 -35.07 38.66 -39.46
CA GLU A 302 -34.64 39.77 -38.60
C GLU A 302 -35.78 40.22 -37.65
N THR A 303 -35.46 40.83 -36.50
CA THR A 303 -36.08 42.08 -35.99
C THR A 303 -35.29 42.61 -34.77
N THR A 304 -34.42 43.58 -35.05
CA THR A 304 -34.34 44.95 -34.46
C THR A 304 -34.62 45.21 -32.96
N THR A 305 -33.52 45.54 -32.27
CA THR A 305 -33.25 46.57 -31.24
C THR A 305 -34.38 47.20 -30.42
N GLU A 306 -34.15 47.36 -29.11
CA GLU A 306 -34.24 48.68 -28.45
C GLU A 306 -33.42 48.74 -27.15
N SER A 307 -32.38 49.59 -27.15
CA SER A 307 -31.70 50.10 -25.96
C SER A 307 -32.44 51.33 -25.46
N THR A 308 -32.71 51.42 -24.16
CA THR A 308 -32.99 52.70 -23.48
C THR A 308 -32.16 52.79 -22.22
N SER A 309 -31.36 53.85 -22.18
CA SER A 309 -30.50 54.30 -21.10
C SER A 309 -31.21 55.38 -20.27
N ALA A 310 -31.04 55.36 -18.94
CA ALA A 310 -30.86 56.55 -18.11
C ALA A 310 -30.50 56.15 -16.65
N PRO A 311 -29.58 56.88 -15.98
CA PRO A 311 -29.10 56.60 -14.63
C PRO A 311 -29.87 57.41 -13.57
N THR A 312 -29.94 56.92 -12.33
CA THR A 312 -30.18 57.77 -11.15
C THR A 312 -29.52 57.13 -9.93
N GLU A 313 -28.46 57.76 -9.45
CA GLU A 313 -27.89 57.54 -8.12
C GLU A 313 -28.90 57.95 -7.06
N THR A 314 -29.16 57.06 -6.10
CA THR A 314 -29.43 57.42 -4.69
C THR A 314 -29.11 56.18 -3.86
N ILE A 315 -27.86 56.00 -3.42
CA ILE A 315 -27.54 55.04 -2.36
C ILE A 315 -27.67 55.77 -1.03
N GLN A 316 -28.85 55.58 -0.44
CA GLN A 316 -29.11 55.73 0.97
C GLN A 316 -28.53 54.50 1.69
N MET A 317 -27.93 54.73 2.85
CA MET A 317 -27.23 53.77 3.69
C MET A 317 -27.95 52.42 3.83
N THR A 318 -27.28 51.31 3.47
CA THR A 318 -27.69 49.96 3.87
C THR A 318 -26.52 49.15 4.40
N SER A 319 -26.74 48.60 5.59
CA SER A 319 -26.00 47.55 6.29
C SER A 319 -25.42 46.44 5.39
N PRO A 320 -24.36 45.73 5.83
CA PRO A 320 -23.71 44.69 5.04
C PRO A 320 -24.66 43.51 4.79
N THR A 321 -25.22 43.45 3.58
CA THR A 321 -25.96 42.30 3.05
C THR A 321 -25.03 41.55 2.09
N ILE A 322 -23.99 40.89 2.62
CA ILE A 322 -23.08 40.05 1.83
C ILE A 322 -23.15 38.58 2.30
N THR A 323 -23.82 38.30 3.41
CA THR A 323 -23.79 36.95 4.02
C THR A 323 -24.81 35.97 3.42
N ALA A 324 -25.93 36.44 2.85
CA ALA A 324 -27.03 35.56 2.45
C ALA A 324 -26.78 34.80 1.13
N SER A 325 -26.27 35.46 0.08
CA SER A 325 -26.05 34.84 -1.23
C SER A 325 -24.90 33.82 -1.22
N THR A 326 -23.77 34.15 -0.60
CA THR A 326 -22.63 33.20 -0.48
C THR A 326 -22.98 31.97 0.34
N THR A 327 -23.85 32.12 1.35
CA THR A 327 -24.32 30.98 2.17
C THR A 327 -25.25 30.06 1.37
N LEU A 328 -26.07 30.63 0.47
CA LEU A 328 -26.93 29.85 -0.41
C LEU A 328 -26.11 29.08 -1.46
N ASP A 329 -25.11 29.72 -2.06
CA ASP A 329 -24.25 29.09 -3.07
C ASP A 329 -23.44 27.91 -2.49
N LEU A 330 -22.92 28.05 -1.27
CA LEU A 330 -22.23 26.96 -0.57
C LEU A 330 -23.14 25.79 -0.21
N ALA A 331 -24.40 26.06 0.15
CA ALA A 331 -25.37 25.02 0.45
C ALA A 331 -25.75 24.22 -0.80
N VAL A 332 -25.92 24.90 -1.94
CA VAL A 332 -26.18 24.26 -3.24
C VAL A 332 -24.99 23.41 -3.67
N GLN A 333 -23.75 23.90 -3.54
CA GLN A 333 -22.56 23.12 -3.86
C GLN A 333 -22.44 21.86 -2.97
N SER A 334 -22.69 22.00 -1.67
CA SER A 334 -22.66 20.87 -0.74
C SER A 334 -23.69 19.79 -1.09
N LEU A 335 -24.86 20.20 -1.60
CA LEU A 335 -25.88 19.28 -2.09
C LEU A 335 -25.42 18.52 -3.36
N ILE A 336 -24.81 19.22 -4.31
CA ILE A 336 -24.27 18.61 -5.54
C ILE A 336 -23.16 17.60 -5.20
N ASP A 337 -22.24 17.98 -4.30
CA ASP A 337 -21.15 17.10 -3.87
C ASP A 337 -21.68 15.86 -3.14
N ALA A 338 -22.70 16.03 -2.29
CA ALA A 338 -23.36 14.91 -1.61
C ALA A 338 -24.04 13.96 -2.61
N GLN A 339 -24.68 14.50 -3.65
CA GLN A 339 -25.31 13.70 -4.71
C GLN A 339 -24.29 12.90 -5.51
N SER A 340 -23.15 13.50 -5.83
CA SER A 340 -22.04 12.82 -6.51
C SER A 340 -21.45 11.71 -5.64
N ALA A 341 -21.25 11.96 -4.35
CA ALA A 341 -20.78 10.92 -3.42
C ALA A 341 -21.80 9.77 -3.30
N TYR A 342 -23.10 10.08 -3.22
CA TYR A 342 -24.17 9.07 -3.18
C TYR A 342 -24.24 8.22 -4.45
N SER A 343 -24.13 8.83 -5.64
CA SER A 343 -24.16 8.09 -6.92
C SER A 343 -22.95 7.16 -7.07
N GLN A 344 -21.77 7.61 -6.65
CA GLN A 344 -20.57 6.76 -6.59
C GLN A 344 -20.72 5.64 -5.55
N ALA A 345 -21.35 5.89 -4.41
CA ALA A 345 -21.60 4.85 -3.42
C ALA A 345 -22.50 3.74 -3.98
N LEU A 346 -23.52 4.10 -4.76
CA LEU A 346 -24.41 3.13 -5.42
C LEU A 346 -23.67 2.22 -6.40
N SER A 347 -22.67 2.72 -7.13
CA SER A 347 -21.89 1.89 -8.05
C SER A 347 -20.94 0.95 -7.32
N LEU A 348 -20.40 1.36 -6.17
CA LEU A 348 -19.50 0.54 -5.35
C LEU A 348 -20.23 -0.46 -4.43
N ALA A 349 -21.50 -0.23 -4.11
CA ALA A 349 -22.24 -1.01 -3.10
C ALA A 349 -22.31 -2.53 -3.35
N ARG A 350 -21.96 -3.01 -4.55
CA ARG A 350 -21.89 -4.45 -4.87
C ARG A 350 -20.50 -5.06 -4.74
N ASP A 351 -19.45 -4.28 -5.01
CA ASP A 351 -18.09 -4.78 -5.21
C ASP A 351 -17.08 -4.26 -4.16
N ASP A 352 -17.33 -3.07 -3.58
CA ASP A 352 -16.49 -2.46 -2.54
C ASP A 352 -17.37 -1.78 -1.48
N LEU A 353 -17.81 -2.57 -0.49
CA LEU A 353 -18.69 -2.12 0.58
C LEU A 353 -18.01 -1.07 1.47
N ARG A 354 -16.70 -1.18 1.67
CA ARG A 354 -15.94 -0.19 2.43
C ARG A 354 -15.88 1.15 1.71
N GLY A 355 -15.53 1.17 0.43
CA GLY A 355 -15.52 2.38 -0.39
C GLY A 355 -16.90 3.03 -0.49
N ALA A 356 -17.95 2.22 -0.66
CA ALA A 356 -19.34 2.70 -0.61
C ALA A 356 -19.68 3.33 0.74
N GLY A 357 -19.28 2.71 1.85
CA GLY A 357 -19.48 3.22 3.21
C GLY A 357 -18.80 4.57 3.44
N ASP A 358 -17.55 4.74 3.00
CA ASP A 358 -16.80 6.00 3.14
C ASP A 358 -17.50 7.15 2.38
N LEU A 359 -17.93 6.90 1.14
CA LEU A 359 -18.69 7.87 0.34
C LEU A 359 -20.02 8.25 0.98
N LEU A 360 -20.73 7.30 1.58
CA LEU A 360 -21.99 7.56 2.26
C LEU A 360 -21.82 8.41 3.53
N LEU A 361 -20.76 8.17 4.30
CA LEU A 361 -20.43 9.05 5.44
C LEU A 361 -20.05 10.45 4.98
N SER A 362 -19.35 10.58 3.85
CA SER A 362 -19.06 11.87 3.23
C SER A 362 -20.34 12.59 2.84
N ALA A 363 -21.24 11.92 2.10
CA ALA A 363 -22.54 12.47 1.71
C ALA A 363 -23.37 12.91 2.92
N ARG A 364 -23.45 12.06 3.96
CA ARG A 364 -24.13 12.38 5.23
C ARG A 364 -23.57 13.65 5.87
N SER A 365 -22.25 13.80 5.92
CA SER A 365 -21.62 14.96 6.55
C SER A 365 -21.86 16.28 5.80
N LEU A 366 -21.81 16.24 4.46
CA LEU A 366 -22.15 17.38 3.60
C LEU A 366 -23.61 17.82 3.79
N LEU A 367 -24.53 16.85 3.92
CA LEU A 367 -25.96 17.13 4.11
C LEU A 367 -26.32 17.62 5.51
N ALA A 368 -25.55 17.25 6.53
CA ALA A 368 -25.81 17.67 7.91
C ALA A 368 -25.67 19.20 8.11
N GLY A 369 -24.93 19.87 7.23
CA GLY A 369 -24.65 21.31 7.30
C GLY A 369 -25.64 22.21 6.55
N ILE A 370 -26.61 21.67 5.82
CA ILE A 370 -27.47 22.45 4.91
C ILE A 370 -28.97 22.34 5.24
N PRO A 371 -29.80 23.36 4.91
CA PRO A 371 -31.25 23.28 5.06
C PRO A 371 -31.84 22.13 4.24
N GLY A 372 -32.76 21.34 4.82
CA GLY A 372 -33.38 20.21 4.12
C GLY A 372 -34.13 20.59 2.84
N THR A 373 -34.62 21.83 2.74
CA THR A 373 -35.31 22.38 1.57
C THR A 373 -34.38 22.89 0.47
N THR A 374 -33.05 22.71 0.62
CA THR A 374 -32.08 23.13 -0.39
C THR A 374 -32.27 22.30 -1.64
N THR A 375 -32.35 22.98 -2.78
CA THR A 375 -32.47 22.38 -4.12
C THR A 375 -31.34 22.87 -5.00
N ALA A 376 -30.91 22.05 -5.97
CA ALA A 376 -29.92 22.44 -6.96
C ALA A 376 -30.52 22.38 -8.38
N PRO A 377 -30.01 23.19 -9.32
CA PRO A 377 -30.33 23.02 -10.74
C PRO A 377 -30.06 21.58 -11.19
N ASP A 378 -30.91 21.06 -12.08
CA ASP A 378 -30.77 19.72 -12.68
C ASP A 378 -30.79 18.52 -11.71
N MET A 379 -31.12 18.75 -10.44
CA MET A 379 -31.34 17.70 -9.45
C MET A 379 -32.82 17.48 -9.18
N THR A 380 -33.23 16.22 -9.12
CA THR A 380 -34.59 15.85 -8.69
C THR A 380 -34.61 15.68 -7.18
N GLY A 381 -35.35 16.56 -6.49
CA GLY A 381 -35.53 16.52 -5.03
C GLY A 381 -34.70 17.54 -4.28
N ASP A 382 -34.88 17.56 -2.95
CA ASP A 382 -34.17 18.45 -2.03
C ASP A 382 -33.14 17.70 -1.18
N ALA A 383 -32.38 18.43 -0.37
CA ALA A 383 -31.38 17.86 0.53
C ALA A 383 -31.97 16.85 1.53
N ALA A 384 -33.23 17.04 1.96
CA ALA A 384 -33.91 16.10 2.84
C ALA A 384 -34.19 14.76 2.14
N ALA A 385 -34.64 14.78 0.89
CA ALA A 385 -34.87 13.57 0.10
C ALA A 385 -33.55 12.80 -0.16
N LEU A 386 -32.46 13.50 -0.47
CA LEU A 386 -31.15 12.87 -0.61
C LEU A 386 -30.65 12.30 0.72
N SER A 387 -30.81 13.03 1.82
CA SER A 387 -30.43 12.54 3.15
C SER A 387 -31.16 11.25 3.51
N GLN A 388 -32.46 11.15 3.23
CA GLN A 388 -33.22 9.91 3.44
C GLN A 388 -32.68 8.76 2.59
N SER A 389 -32.28 9.02 1.35
CA SER A 389 -31.73 8.02 0.44
C SER A 389 -30.35 7.52 0.92
N VAL A 390 -29.48 8.44 1.37
CA VAL A 390 -28.18 8.11 1.99
C VAL A 390 -28.38 7.24 3.24
N GLU A 391 -29.28 7.63 4.14
CA GLU A 391 -29.55 6.85 5.35
C GLU A 391 -30.13 5.47 5.05
N ALA A 392 -30.99 5.36 4.02
CA ALA A 392 -31.53 4.08 3.59
C ALA A 392 -30.43 3.13 3.11
N LEU A 393 -29.49 3.63 2.29
CA LEU A 393 -28.38 2.80 1.81
C LEU A 393 -27.40 2.44 2.92
N ILE A 394 -27.09 3.37 3.85
CA ILE A 394 -26.28 3.05 5.03
C ILE A 394 -26.95 1.97 5.88
N LYS A 395 -28.27 2.00 6.03
CA LYS A 395 -29.00 0.96 6.75
C LYS A 395 -28.91 -0.40 6.07
N GLU A 396 -28.89 -0.42 4.73
CA GLU A 396 -28.77 -1.63 3.93
C GLU A 396 -27.38 -2.26 4.03
N ILE A 397 -26.33 -1.49 3.74
CA ILE A 397 -24.96 -2.02 3.62
C ILE A 397 -24.12 -1.89 4.90
N GLY A 398 -24.55 -1.05 5.84
CA GLY A 398 -23.71 -0.56 6.93
C GLY A 398 -23.20 -1.65 7.86
N ARG A 399 -23.95 -2.74 8.04
CA ARG A 399 -23.49 -3.89 8.84
C ARG A 399 -22.27 -4.56 8.22
N ASP A 400 -22.33 -4.85 6.93
CA ASP A 400 -21.29 -5.61 6.23
C ASP A 400 -20.09 -4.69 5.95
N ALA A 401 -20.34 -3.44 5.55
CA ALA A 401 -19.30 -2.42 5.43
C ALA A 401 -18.57 -2.16 6.75
N ALA A 402 -19.27 -2.15 7.90
CA ALA A 402 -18.63 -2.02 9.21
C ALA A 402 -17.77 -3.25 9.58
N GLU A 403 -18.17 -4.44 9.15
CA GLU A 403 -17.42 -5.67 9.38
C GLU A 403 -16.12 -5.71 8.56
N GLU A 404 -16.16 -5.32 7.28
CA GLU A 404 -14.94 -5.20 6.46
C GLU A 404 -13.96 -4.18 7.03
N ASN A 405 -14.46 -3.01 7.43
CA ASN A 405 -13.67 -2.00 8.12
C ASN A 405 -13.06 -2.55 9.41
N ARG A 406 -13.83 -3.25 10.23
CA ARG A 406 -13.34 -3.87 11.47
C ARG A 406 -12.21 -4.86 11.18
N GLN A 407 -12.30 -5.65 10.12
CA GLN A 407 -11.26 -6.62 9.76
C GLN A 407 -9.93 -5.94 9.42
N LEU A 408 -9.95 -4.87 8.63
CA LEU A 408 -8.76 -4.07 8.32
C LEU A 408 -8.22 -3.35 9.55
N GLY A 409 -9.10 -2.69 10.32
CA GLY A 409 -8.75 -2.05 11.58
C GLY A 409 -8.08 -3.02 12.54
N MET A 410 -8.57 -4.28 12.62
CA MET A 410 -7.99 -5.32 13.46
C MET A 410 -6.59 -5.77 13.00
N GLN A 411 -6.31 -5.77 11.70
CA GLN A 411 -4.97 -6.08 11.20
C GLN A 411 -3.95 -5.03 11.67
N LEU A 412 -4.30 -3.76 11.53
CA LEU A 412 -3.47 -2.64 11.99
C LEU A 412 -3.36 -2.59 13.51
N PHE A 413 -4.46 -2.84 14.22
CA PHE A 413 -4.49 -2.90 15.68
C PHE A 413 -3.55 -3.98 16.22
N LYS A 414 -3.53 -5.17 15.60
CA LYS A 414 -2.61 -6.26 15.97
C LYS A 414 -1.14 -5.90 15.68
N ALA A 415 -0.90 -5.09 14.65
CA ALA A 415 0.42 -4.52 14.36
C ALA A 415 0.81 -3.38 15.33
N LYS A 416 -0.08 -3.03 16.29
CA LYS A 416 0.05 -1.89 17.22
C LYS A 416 0.04 -0.53 16.54
N ASP A 417 -0.38 -0.48 15.26
CA ASP A 417 -0.63 0.76 14.56
C ASP A 417 -2.04 1.27 14.90
N TYR A 418 -2.18 1.83 16.09
CA TYR A 418 -3.47 2.33 16.57
C TYR A 418 -3.95 3.56 15.81
N ASN A 419 -3.02 4.37 15.29
CA ASN A 419 -3.33 5.56 14.50
C ASN A 419 -3.89 5.13 13.13
N GLY A 420 -3.27 4.15 12.46
CA GLY A 420 -3.81 3.57 11.24
C GLY A 420 -5.09 2.75 11.45
N ALA A 421 -5.24 2.07 12.60
CA ALA A 421 -6.43 1.26 12.89
C ALA A 421 -7.68 2.08 13.21
N LEU A 422 -7.51 3.21 13.90
CA LEU A 422 -8.60 4.07 14.36
C LEU A 422 -9.58 4.50 13.24
N PRO A 423 -9.16 5.02 12.07
CA PRO A 423 -10.09 5.45 11.04
C PRO A 423 -11.01 4.33 10.56
N TYR A 424 -10.50 3.09 10.43
CA TYR A 424 -11.34 1.95 10.07
C TYR A 424 -12.39 1.65 11.14
N PHE A 425 -12.01 1.65 12.42
CA PHE A 425 -12.98 1.46 13.49
C PHE A 425 -13.99 2.61 13.57
N LEU A 426 -13.58 3.85 13.32
CA LEU A 426 -14.47 5.01 13.27
C LEU A 426 -15.47 4.92 12.11
N THR A 427 -15.01 4.58 10.90
CA THR A 427 -15.90 4.35 9.77
C THR A 427 -16.91 3.26 10.11
N GLY A 428 -16.45 2.11 10.64
CA GLY A 428 -17.35 1.05 11.05
C GLY A 428 -18.34 1.47 12.14
N TYR A 429 -17.90 2.28 13.11
CA TYR A 429 -18.76 2.82 14.17
C TYR A 429 -19.81 3.79 13.61
N ASN A 430 -19.42 4.68 12.69
CA ASN A 430 -20.32 5.68 12.11
C ASN A 430 -21.34 5.07 11.14
N LEU A 431 -21.00 3.95 10.49
CA LEU A 431 -21.91 3.18 9.65
C LEU A 431 -22.87 2.33 10.49
N TYR A 432 -22.33 1.53 11.40
CA TYR A 432 -23.14 0.64 12.23
C TYR A 432 -22.50 0.43 13.62
N PRO A 433 -22.80 1.29 14.61
CA PRO A 433 -22.10 1.26 15.90
C PRO A 433 -22.40 0.01 16.74
N ARG A 434 -23.45 -0.74 16.38
CA ARG A 434 -23.78 -2.04 16.98
C ARG A 434 -23.06 -3.23 16.34
N ALA A 435 -22.25 -3.00 15.30
CA ALA A 435 -21.46 -4.02 14.62
C ALA A 435 -20.62 -4.84 15.61
N TYR A 436 -20.48 -6.13 15.31
CA TYR A 436 -19.69 -7.06 16.13
C TYR A 436 -20.07 -7.00 17.63
N GLY A 437 -21.37 -6.87 17.91
CA GLY A 437 -21.91 -6.83 19.28
C GLY A 437 -21.43 -5.65 20.12
N GLY A 438 -21.10 -4.51 19.48
CA GLY A 438 -20.51 -3.34 20.13
C GLY A 438 -18.98 -3.33 20.12
N GLY A 439 -18.35 -4.35 19.55
CA GLY A 439 -16.89 -4.43 19.53
C GLY A 439 -16.21 -3.37 18.68
N VAL A 440 -16.84 -2.87 17.61
CA VAL A 440 -16.27 -1.74 16.85
C VAL A 440 -16.16 -0.48 17.71
N ALA A 441 -17.19 -0.17 18.50
CA ALA A 441 -17.15 0.93 19.48
C ALA A 441 -16.08 0.68 20.55
N PHE A 442 -15.98 -0.55 21.08
CA PHE A 442 -14.95 -0.90 22.06
C PHE A 442 -13.54 -0.67 21.52
N TYR A 443 -13.26 -1.07 20.27
CA TYR A 443 -11.96 -0.87 19.65
C TYR A 443 -11.69 0.61 19.30
N CYS A 444 -12.70 1.43 19.02
CA CYS A 444 -12.53 2.89 18.96
C CYS A 444 -12.02 3.40 20.32
N GLY A 445 -12.69 3.03 21.41
CA GLY A 445 -12.28 3.40 22.77
C GLY A 445 -10.87 2.95 23.10
N LEU A 446 -10.52 1.72 22.71
CA LEU A 446 -9.19 1.16 22.96
C LEU A 446 -8.09 1.85 22.14
N CYS A 447 -8.35 2.19 20.88
CA CYS A 447 -7.44 3.00 20.07
C CYS A 447 -7.21 4.37 20.71
N TYR A 448 -8.27 5.11 21.06
CA TYR A 448 -8.13 6.42 21.70
C TYR A 448 -7.38 6.35 23.03
N GLN A 449 -7.67 5.34 23.86
CA GLN A 449 -6.95 5.11 25.11
C GLN A 449 -5.46 4.91 24.87
N LEU A 450 -5.09 4.08 23.89
CA LEU A 450 -3.70 3.76 23.57
C LEU A 450 -2.96 4.92 22.88
N LEU A 451 -3.69 5.79 22.19
CA LEU A 451 -3.19 7.05 21.62
C LEU A 451 -3.13 8.20 22.65
N GLY A 452 -3.63 7.99 23.87
CA GLY A 452 -3.56 8.94 24.98
C GLY A 452 -4.78 9.85 25.14
N ASP A 453 -5.76 9.79 24.23
CA ASP A 453 -7.01 10.54 24.32
C ASP A 453 -8.04 9.78 25.18
N LYS A 454 -7.78 9.79 26.50
CA LYS A 454 -8.66 9.16 27.49
C LYS A 454 -10.09 9.75 27.53
N PRO A 455 -10.29 11.08 27.41
CA PRO A 455 -11.63 11.66 27.37
C PRO A 455 -12.48 11.11 26.21
N THR A 456 -11.91 11.01 25.01
CA THR A 456 -12.63 10.43 23.87
C THR A 456 -12.78 8.92 24.03
N ALA A 457 -11.78 8.21 24.56
CA ALA A 457 -11.90 6.77 24.84
C ALA A 457 -13.08 6.44 25.77
N LYS A 458 -13.29 7.29 26.79
CA LYS A 458 -14.39 7.15 27.74
C LYS A 458 -15.75 7.12 27.05
N THR A 459 -16.00 8.00 26.09
CA THR A 459 -17.32 8.09 25.43
C THR A 459 -17.70 6.78 24.72
N TYR A 460 -16.71 6.12 24.08
CA TYR A 460 -16.92 4.84 23.41
C TYR A 460 -17.14 3.69 24.40
N TYR A 461 -16.39 3.64 25.50
CA TYR A 461 -16.61 2.61 26.53
C TYR A 461 -17.96 2.77 27.22
N GLU A 462 -18.38 4.00 27.52
CA GLU A 462 -19.72 4.29 28.05
C GLU A 462 -20.82 3.89 27.08
N TYR A 463 -20.63 4.12 25.78
CA TYR A 463 -21.53 3.60 24.75
C TYR A 463 -21.66 2.08 24.85
N VAL A 464 -20.54 1.35 24.91
CA VAL A 464 -20.55 -0.12 25.00
C VAL A 464 -21.28 -0.60 26.25
N ILE A 465 -21.00 -0.01 27.42
CA ILE A 465 -21.63 -0.37 28.69
C ILE A 465 -23.14 -0.13 28.63
N ARG A 466 -23.56 1.02 28.09
CA ARG A 466 -24.97 1.39 28.02
C ARG A 466 -25.76 0.55 27.02
N GLN A 467 -25.17 0.22 25.87
CA GLN A 467 -25.86 -0.45 24.78
C GLN A 467 -25.78 -1.98 24.84
N PHE A 468 -24.79 -2.52 25.57
CA PHE A 468 -24.54 -3.95 25.70
C PHE A 468 -24.27 -4.37 27.16
N PRO A 469 -25.12 -3.97 28.13
CA PRO A 469 -24.83 -4.10 29.57
C PRO A 469 -24.60 -5.54 30.04
N ASP A 470 -25.22 -6.51 29.37
CA ASP A 470 -25.20 -7.93 29.73
C ASP A 470 -24.12 -8.74 29.01
N ARG A 471 -23.25 -8.09 28.21
CA ARG A 471 -22.16 -8.77 27.50
C ARG A 471 -20.83 -8.59 28.22
N GLU A 472 -19.94 -9.58 28.12
CA GLU A 472 -18.58 -9.55 28.66
C GLU A 472 -17.76 -8.32 28.18
N ILE A 473 -18.08 -7.79 27.01
CA ILE A 473 -17.42 -6.59 26.48
C ILE A 473 -17.75 -5.33 27.29
N ALA A 474 -18.91 -5.25 27.94
CA ALA A 474 -19.23 -4.17 28.87
C ALA A 474 -18.40 -4.26 30.15
N ASP A 475 -18.14 -5.46 30.68
CA ASP A 475 -17.22 -5.64 31.81
C ASP A 475 -15.79 -5.24 31.43
N SER A 476 -15.35 -5.63 30.24
CA SER A 476 -14.07 -5.19 29.69
C SER A 476 -13.99 -3.67 29.59
N ALA A 477 -15.04 -3.00 29.10
CA ALA A 477 -15.13 -1.55 29.02
C ALA A 477 -15.10 -0.88 30.41
N ARG A 478 -15.81 -1.41 31.41
CA ARG A 478 -15.75 -0.93 32.80
C ARG A 478 -14.34 -1.03 33.37
N SER A 479 -13.65 -2.14 33.12
CA SER A 479 -12.25 -2.32 33.54
C SER A 479 -11.33 -1.28 32.91
N ARG A 480 -11.50 -1.01 31.60
CA ARG A 480 -10.72 0.02 30.89
C ARG A 480 -10.98 1.44 31.44
N LEU A 481 -12.22 1.78 31.75
CA LEU A 481 -12.55 3.06 32.38
C LEU A 481 -11.82 3.22 33.73
N LYS A 482 -11.85 2.18 34.57
CA LYS A 482 -11.15 2.16 35.86
C LYS A 482 -9.63 2.30 35.70
N GLU A 483 -9.03 1.61 34.73
CA GLU A 483 -7.59 1.75 34.40
C GLU A 483 -7.22 3.18 33.98
N MET A 484 -8.15 3.89 33.33
CA MET A 484 -7.96 5.28 32.92
C MET A 484 -8.21 6.29 34.04
N GLY A 485 -8.80 5.87 35.17
CA GLY A 485 -9.11 6.70 36.33
C GLY A 485 -10.51 7.31 36.33
N TYR A 486 -11.48 6.69 35.64
CA TYR A 486 -12.88 7.12 35.61
C TYR A 486 -13.80 6.30 36.51
#